data_AF-W5SV52-F1
#
_entry.id   AF-W5SV52-F1
#
_cell.length_a   1.000
_cell.length_b   1.000
_cell.length_c   1.000
_cell.angle_alpha   90.00
_cell.angle_beta   90.00
_cell.angle_gamma   90.00
#
_symmetry.space_group_name_H-M   'P 1'
#
loop_
_entity.id
_entity.type
_entity.pdbx_description
1 polymer ?
#
loop_
_entity_poly.entity_id
_entity_poly.type
_entity_poly.pdbx_seq_one_letter_code
_entity_poly.pdbx_strand_id
1 'polypeptide(L)'
;MRVRKSFLKLFFLFALLIPFKGCKTLESEELTVGSYFSNYNRSGDLTLRLKNNDNEFVIFYVQYPHEVVNIYLTLKNERKIVVKSIKLNGDDVHLYSGYLSVLLNDVENVEYQLDLKNYKTRWKKLIEEAKGGPLKFSVLIMQTETGIEKTYEFKASAANLSLLAEMIDIV
;
A
#
# COMPACT_ATOMS: atom_id res chain seq x y z
N MET A 1 -31.82 43.88 28.63
CA MET A 1 -31.79 42.61 27.86
C MET A 1 -31.56 42.84 26.35
N ARG A 2 -30.36 43.25 25.91
CA ARG A 2 -30.09 43.48 24.46
C ARG A 2 -28.78 42.90 23.93
N VAL A 3 -28.00 42.24 24.79
CA VAL A 3 -26.65 41.76 24.46
C VAL A 3 -26.63 40.24 24.18
N ARG A 4 -27.63 39.48 24.63
CA ARG A 4 -27.68 38.01 24.49
C ARG A 4 -28.04 37.50 23.08
N LYS A 5 -28.65 38.30 22.21
CA LYS A 5 -29.08 37.85 20.87
C LYS A 5 -28.02 38.00 19.77
N SER A 6 -26.93 38.74 20.02
CA SER A 6 -25.89 38.98 19.00
C SER A 6 -24.74 37.97 19.06
N PHE A 7 -24.46 37.39 20.23
CA PHE A 7 -23.42 36.35 20.37
C PHE A 7 -23.75 35.06 19.61
N LEU A 8 -25.03 34.68 19.52
CA LEU A 8 -25.44 33.44 18.85
C LEU A 8 -25.19 33.47 17.34
N LYS A 9 -25.32 34.65 16.70
CA LYS A 9 -25.06 34.80 15.26
C LYS A 9 -23.57 34.81 14.93
N LEU A 10 -22.73 35.30 15.84
CA LEU A 10 -21.28 35.30 15.65
C LEU A 10 -20.69 33.88 15.74
N PHE A 11 -21.21 33.05 16.64
CA PHE A 11 -20.79 31.65 16.76
C PHE A 11 -21.13 30.82 15.51
N PHE A 12 -22.24 31.13 14.85
CA PHE A 12 -22.66 30.41 13.63
C PHE A 12 -21.74 30.69 12.43
N LEU A 13 -21.23 31.92 12.31
CA LEU A 13 -20.27 32.30 11.27
C LEU A 13 -18.87 31.71 11.51
N PHE A 14 -18.43 31.62 12.77
CA PHE A 14 -17.15 30.97 13.11
C PHE A 14 -17.21 29.43 12.99
N ALA A 15 -18.37 28.81 13.22
CA ALA A 15 -18.54 27.37 13.01
C ALA A 15 -18.55 26.97 11.53
N LEU A 16 -18.98 27.87 10.62
CA LEU A 16 -18.97 27.65 9.17
C LEU A 16 -17.62 27.97 8.51
N LEU A 17 -16.73 28.69 9.20
CA LEU A 17 -15.39 29.11 8.73
C LEU A 17 -14.25 28.34 9.39
N ILE A 18 -14.49 27.12 9.86
CA ILE A 18 -13.41 26.16 10.02
C ILE A 18 -13.23 25.53 8.65
N PRO A 19 -12.27 25.97 7.80
CA PRO A 19 -11.82 25.10 6.74
C PRO A 19 -11.28 23.88 7.47
N PHE A 20 -12.05 22.79 7.47
CA PHE A 20 -11.50 21.45 7.54
C PHE A 20 -10.63 21.27 6.28
N LYS A 21 -9.51 22.00 6.20
CA LYS A 21 -8.24 21.41 5.80
C LYS A 21 -7.84 20.47 6.92
N GLY A 22 -8.71 19.49 7.22
CA GLY A 22 -8.21 18.21 7.62
C GLY A 22 -7.33 17.83 6.44
N CYS A 23 -6.03 17.92 6.63
CA CYS A 23 -5.07 17.21 5.82
C CYS A 23 -5.41 15.73 6.05
N LYS A 24 -6.52 15.27 5.46
CA LYS A 24 -6.88 13.88 5.37
C LYS A 24 -5.86 13.38 4.37
N THR A 25 -4.74 12.88 4.89
CA THR A 25 -4.01 11.81 4.24
C THR A 25 -5.07 10.83 3.75
N LEU A 26 -5.30 10.82 2.43
CA LEU A 26 -6.25 9.94 1.77
C LEU A 26 -5.61 8.54 1.72
N GLU A 27 -5.35 8.01 2.91
CA GLU A 27 -4.98 6.62 3.07
C GLU A 27 -6.25 5.80 2.89
N SER A 28 -6.21 4.88 1.93
CA SER A 28 -7.30 3.92 1.73
C SER A 28 -6.74 2.58 1.33
N GLU A 29 -7.50 1.54 1.65
CA GLU A 29 -7.17 0.17 1.37
C GLU A 29 -8.38 -0.48 0.70
N GLU A 30 -8.13 -1.19 -0.40
CA GLU A 30 -9.13 -1.92 -1.16
C GLU A 30 -8.63 -3.34 -1.40
N LEU A 31 -9.44 -4.32 -0.99
CA LEU A 31 -9.18 -5.74 -1.22
C LEU A 31 -10.20 -6.25 -2.24
N THR A 32 -9.71 -6.72 -3.38
CA THR A 32 -10.52 -7.36 -4.42
C THR A 32 -10.13 -8.81 -4.51
N VAL A 33 -11.11 -9.70 -4.29
CA VAL A 33 -10.96 -11.14 -4.48
C VAL A 33 -11.57 -11.49 -5.84
N GLY A 34 -10.75 -12.05 -6.72
CA GLY A 34 -11.13 -12.51 -8.05
C GLY A 34 -11.87 -13.85 -8.03
N SER A 35 -11.88 -14.52 -9.19
CA SER A 35 -12.63 -15.75 -9.41
C SER A 35 -12.20 -16.86 -8.45
N TYR A 36 -13.08 -17.24 -7.52
CA TYR A 36 -12.94 -18.49 -6.78
C TYR A 36 -13.30 -19.64 -7.72
N PHE A 37 -12.34 -20.40 -8.26
CA PHE A 37 -12.70 -21.57 -9.06
C PHE A 37 -13.20 -22.67 -8.11
N SER A 38 -14.51 -22.92 -8.12
CA SER A 38 -15.22 -23.81 -7.19
C SER A 38 -14.77 -25.28 -7.23
N ASN A 39 -14.00 -25.66 -8.26
CA ASN A 39 -13.64 -27.05 -8.54
C ASN A 39 -12.19 -27.38 -8.16
N TYR A 40 -11.44 -26.38 -7.68
CA TYR A 40 -10.14 -26.55 -7.05
C TYR A 40 -10.21 -25.89 -5.67
N ASN A 41 -9.69 -26.54 -4.64
CA ASN A 41 -9.69 -25.94 -3.31
C ASN A 41 -8.91 -24.62 -3.36
N ARG A 42 -9.63 -23.50 -3.21
CA ARG A 42 -9.10 -22.14 -2.97
C ARG A 42 -8.23 -21.58 -4.09
N SER A 43 -8.59 -21.88 -5.33
CA SER A 43 -8.03 -21.19 -6.51
C SER A 43 -8.68 -19.86 -6.77
N GLY A 44 -7.88 -18.79 -6.89
CA GLY A 44 -8.35 -17.47 -7.28
C GLY A 44 -7.29 -16.38 -7.20
N ASP A 45 -7.63 -15.21 -7.74
CA ASP A 45 -6.75 -14.05 -7.75
C ASP A 45 -7.08 -13.13 -6.58
N LEU A 46 -6.09 -12.42 -6.05
CA LEU A 46 -6.30 -11.45 -4.98
C LEU A 46 -5.52 -10.18 -5.26
N THR A 47 -6.19 -9.04 -5.22
CA THR A 47 -5.59 -7.71 -5.35
C THR A 47 -5.76 -6.95 -4.05
N LEU A 48 -4.65 -6.57 -3.42
CA LEU A 48 -4.62 -5.63 -2.31
C LEU A 48 -4.07 -4.29 -2.81
N ARG A 49 -4.90 -3.26 -2.84
CA ARG A 49 -4.56 -1.92 -3.33
C ARG A 49 -4.50 -0.95 -2.16
N LEU A 50 -3.33 -0.38 -1.93
CA LEU A 50 -3.05 0.58 -0.87
C LEU A 50 -2.81 1.95 -1.50
N LYS A 51 -3.57 2.96 -1.07
CA LYS A 51 -3.40 4.34 -1.54
C LYS A 51 -2.92 5.21 -0.41
N ASN A 52 -2.07 6.16 -0.75
CA ASN A 52 -1.73 7.28 0.12
C ASN A 52 -1.64 8.55 -0.73
N ASN A 53 -2.68 9.39 -0.61
CA ASN A 53 -2.93 10.51 -1.49
C ASN A 53 -3.10 10.02 -2.94
N ASP A 54 -2.32 10.58 -3.85
CA ASP A 54 -2.30 10.26 -5.27
C ASP A 54 -1.38 9.06 -5.62
N ASN A 55 -0.72 8.46 -4.62
CA ASN A 55 0.19 7.34 -4.82
C ASN A 55 -0.49 6.02 -4.52
N GLU A 56 -0.02 4.96 -5.17
CA GLU A 56 -0.59 3.64 -5.06
C GLU A 56 0.48 2.55 -4.97
N PHE A 57 0.22 1.59 -4.10
CA PHE A 57 0.98 0.36 -3.93
C PHE A 57 0.02 -0.82 -4.00
N VAL A 58 0.16 -1.65 -5.03
CA VAL A 58 -0.73 -2.79 -5.28
C VAL A 58 0.05 -4.07 -5.10
N ILE A 59 -0.52 -5.03 -4.38
CA ILE A 59 -0.05 -6.41 -4.34
C ILE A 59 -1.08 -7.26 -5.06
N PHE A 60 -0.66 -7.91 -6.11
CA PHE A 60 -1.49 -8.76 -6.96
C PHE A 60 -0.98 -10.19 -6.90
N TYR A 61 -1.81 -11.10 -6.43
CA TYR A 61 -1.54 -12.53 -6.43
C TYR A 61 -2.41 -13.22 -7.50
N VAL A 62 -1.76 -14.05 -8.31
CA VAL A 62 -2.39 -14.95 -9.28
C VAL A 62 -1.83 -16.35 -9.08
N GLN A 63 -2.72 -17.34 -9.02
CA GLN A 63 -2.32 -18.75 -8.80
C GLN A 63 -2.09 -19.51 -10.11
N TYR A 64 -2.82 -19.19 -11.19
CA TYR A 64 -2.77 -19.93 -12.45
C TYR A 64 -2.49 -18.98 -13.64
N PRO A 65 -1.57 -19.31 -14.58
CA PRO A 65 -0.86 -20.59 -14.76
C PRO A 65 0.40 -20.79 -13.90
N HIS A 66 0.86 -19.74 -13.21
CA HIS A 66 2.02 -19.78 -12.31
C HIS A 66 1.71 -18.96 -11.05
N GLU A 67 2.16 -19.46 -9.91
CA GLU A 67 2.07 -18.73 -8.63
C GLU A 67 3.00 -17.53 -8.65
N VAL A 68 2.40 -16.36 -8.83
CA VAL A 68 3.14 -15.10 -8.91
C VAL A 68 2.47 -14.10 -7.98
N VAL A 69 3.27 -13.46 -7.14
CA VAL A 69 2.85 -12.24 -6.45
C VAL A 69 3.63 -11.08 -7.03
N ASN A 70 2.89 -10.19 -7.68
CA ASN A 70 3.38 -8.97 -8.29
C ASN A 70 3.09 -7.77 -7.39
N ILE A 71 4.05 -6.87 -7.28
CA ILE A 71 3.88 -5.57 -6.66
C ILE A 71 3.86 -4.53 -7.78
N TYR A 72 2.81 -3.70 -7.82
CA TYR A 72 2.75 -2.53 -8.66
C TYR A 72 2.92 -1.26 -7.83
N LEU A 73 3.77 -0.35 -8.31
CA LEU A 73 3.99 0.95 -7.66
C LEU A 73 3.71 2.10 -8.63
N THR A 74 2.86 3.03 -8.20
CA THR A 74 2.49 4.25 -8.92
C THR A 74 2.76 5.46 -8.03
N LEU A 75 3.70 6.32 -8.42
CA LEU A 75 4.02 7.56 -7.71
C LEU A 75 3.75 8.76 -8.60
N LYS A 76 2.53 9.33 -8.51
CA LYS A 76 1.98 10.29 -9.51
C LYS A 76 2.86 11.52 -9.78
N ASN A 77 3.58 12.00 -8.77
CA ASN A 77 4.41 13.21 -8.86
C ASN A 77 5.90 12.91 -9.05
N GLU A 78 6.27 11.64 -9.20
CA GLU A 78 7.65 11.22 -9.40
C GLU A 78 7.88 10.79 -10.84
N ARG A 79 9.06 11.09 -11.36
CA ARG A 79 9.51 10.68 -12.71
C ARG A 79 10.97 10.31 -12.63
N LYS A 80 11.39 9.32 -13.43
CA LYS A 80 12.78 8.85 -13.51
C LYS A 80 13.35 8.55 -12.12
N ILE A 81 12.79 7.52 -11.51
CA ILE A 81 13.22 7.09 -10.17
C ILE A 81 13.75 5.66 -10.21
N VAL A 82 14.50 5.29 -9.18
CA VAL A 82 14.90 3.91 -8.89
C VAL A 82 14.38 3.54 -7.52
N VAL A 83 13.68 2.40 -7.40
CA VAL A 83 13.26 1.87 -6.10
C VAL A 83 14.44 1.18 -5.43
N LYS A 84 14.98 1.77 -4.38
CA LYS A 84 16.13 1.21 -3.65
C LYS A 84 15.75 0.04 -2.77
N SER A 85 14.61 0.15 -2.08
CA SER A 85 14.13 -0.90 -1.19
C SER A 85 12.63 -0.76 -0.96
N ILE A 86 11.97 -1.89 -0.79
CA ILE A 86 10.62 -1.97 -0.23
C ILE A 86 10.76 -2.63 1.14
N LYS A 87 10.02 -2.18 2.14
CA LYS A 87 10.05 -2.75 3.50
C LYS A 87 8.65 -2.92 4.04
N LEU A 88 8.41 -3.95 4.85
CA LEU A 88 7.19 -4.14 5.64
C LEU A 88 7.54 -4.01 7.12
N ASN A 89 7.00 -3.01 7.81
CA ASN A 89 7.32 -2.72 9.21
C ASN A 89 8.83 -2.68 9.52
N GLY A 90 9.63 -2.22 8.55
CA GLY A 90 11.09 -2.10 8.68
C GLY A 90 11.90 -3.29 8.15
N ASP A 91 11.26 -4.43 7.89
CA ASP A 91 11.93 -5.60 7.30
C ASP A 91 11.95 -5.56 5.79
N ASP A 92 13.03 -6.09 5.20
CA ASP A 92 13.27 -6.04 3.77
C ASP A 92 12.32 -6.90 2.94
N VAL A 93 11.65 -6.20 2.04
CA VAL A 93 11.04 -6.52 0.74
C VAL A 93 11.79 -7.45 -0.23
N HIS A 94 11.97 -8.76 -0.02
CA HIS A 94 12.74 -9.58 -0.97
C HIS A 94 11.97 -9.83 -2.28
N LEU A 95 12.42 -9.14 -3.32
CA LEU A 95 11.96 -9.30 -4.70
C LEU A 95 12.85 -10.31 -5.42
N TYR A 96 12.31 -11.00 -6.42
CA TYR A 96 13.10 -11.88 -7.28
C TYR A 96 14.27 -11.10 -7.90
N SER A 97 15.48 -11.67 -7.86
CA SER A 97 16.72 -10.96 -8.19
C SER A 97 16.69 -10.42 -9.62
N GLY A 98 16.73 -9.09 -9.77
CA GLY A 98 16.80 -8.41 -11.07
C GLY A 98 15.98 -7.13 -11.19
N TYR A 99 14.99 -6.92 -10.30
CA TYR A 99 13.98 -5.86 -10.51
C TYR A 99 14.18 -4.57 -9.68
N LEU A 100 14.98 -4.55 -8.60
CA LEU A 100 15.18 -3.34 -7.78
C LEU A 100 15.90 -2.18 -8.49
N SER A 101 16.48 -2.41 -9.66
CA SER A 101 17.12 -1.35 -10.46
C SER A 101 16.30 -0.93 -11.69
N VAL A 102 14.99 -1.23 -11.71
CA VAL A 102 14.12 -0.78 -12.81
C VAL A 102 13.94 0.74 -12.71
N LEU A 103 14.40 1.42 -13.77
CA LEU A 103 14.28 2.85 -13.94
C LEU A 103 12.85 3.20 -14.36
N LEU A 104 12.15 3.99 -13.54
CA LEU A 104 10.80 4.49 -13.81
C LEU A 104 10.84 5.62 -14.84
N ASN A 105 11.14 5.27 -16.09
CA ASN A 105 11.42 6.29 -17.11
C ASN A 105 10.18 6.83 -17.81
N ASP A 106 9.06 6.10 -17.87
CA ASP A 106 7.78 6.56 -18.44
C ASP A 106 6.62 5.56 -18.22
N VAL A 107 6.83 4.51 -17.42
CA VAL A 107 5.80 3.50 -17.16
C VAL A 107 4.96 3.97 -15.99
N GLU A 108 3.63 4.00 -16.17
CA GLU A 108 2.68 4.42 -15.12
C GLU A 108 2.85 3.58 -13.85
N ASN A 109 3.22 2.30 -14.01
CA ASN A 109 3.38 1.32 -12.93
C ASN A 109 4.66 0.50 -13.13
N VAL A 110 5.42 0.22 -12.07
CA VAL A 110 6.47 -0.83 -12.11
C VAL A 110 5.95 -2.11 -11.51
N GLU A 111 6.17 -3.23 -12.20
CA GLU A 111 5.90 -4.56 -11.70
C GLU A 111 7.17 -5.16 -11.07
N TYR A 112 7.03 -5.69 -9.85
CA TYR A 112 8.06 -6.47 -9.17
C TYR A 112 7.50 -7.82 -8.75
N GLN A 113 8.20 -8.90 -9.04
CA GLN A 113 7.83 -10.22 -8.54
C GLN A 113 8.44 -10.48 -7.15
N LEU A 114 7.66 -10.99 -6.21
CA LEU A 114 8.11 -11.36 -4.86
C LEU A 114 8.79 -12.74 -4.82
N ASP A 115 9.82 -12.88 -3.99
CA ASP A 115 10.42 -14.19 -3.66
C ASP A 115 9.60 -14.88 -2.55
N LEU A 116 8.60 -15.66 -2.95
CA LEU A 116 7.65 -16.31 -2.04
C LEU A 116 8.30 -17.28 -1.05
N LYS A 117 9.44 -17.90 -1.41
CA LYS A 117 10.07 -18.96 -0.60
C LYS A 117 10.59 -18.44 0.74
N ASN A 118 11.16 -17.25 0.74
CA ASN A 118 11.74 -16.64 1.95
C ASN A 118 10.77 -15.70 2.67
N TYR A 119 9.65 -15.34 2.02
CA TYR A 119 8.75 -14.27 2.46
C TYR A 119 7.62 -14.69 3.37
N LYS A 120 7.04 -15.86 3.11
CA LYS A 120 5.83 -16.39 3.76
C LYS A 120 5.93 -16.37 5.29
N THR A 121 7.00 -16.94 5.83
CA THR A 121 7.21 -17.05 7.28
C THR A 121 7.40 -15.69 7.96
N ARG A 122 8.12 -14.77 7.31
CA ARG A 122 8.42 -13.47 7.95
C ARG A 122 7.21 -12.55 7.98
N TRP A 123 6.40 -12.52 6.92
CA TRP A 123 5.19 -11.71 6.87
C TRP A 123 4.16 -12.14 7.92
N LYS A 124 3.93 -13.45 8.09
CA LYS A 124 3.08 -13.96 9.18
C LYS A 124 3.54 -13.47 10.54
N LYS A 125 4.84 -13.60 10.81
CA LYS A 125 5.42 -13.16 12.07
C LYS A 125 5.21 -11.65 12.29
N LEU A 126 5.40 -10.83 11.25
CA LEU A 126 5.13 -9.38 11.31
C LEU A 126 3.65 -9.06 11.56
N ILE A 127 2.74 -9.80 10.95
CA ILE A 127 1.29 -9.67 11.15
C ILE A 127 0.90 -10.03 12.59
N GLU A 128 1.44 -11.12 13.12
CA GLU A 128 1.24 -11.53 14.52
C GLU A 128 1.81 -10.49 15.49
N GLU A 129 3.03 -10.00 15.23
CA GLU A 129 3.69 -8.95 16.03
C GLU A 129 2.90 -7.63 16.04
N ALA A 130 2.17 -7.33 14.96
CA ALA A 130 1.32 -6.16 14.88
C ALA A 130 0.10 -6.21 15.82
N LYS A 131 -0.28 -7.40 16.33
CA LYS A 131 -1.39 -7.61 17.28
C LYS A 131 -2.71 -6.96 16.83
N GLY A 132 -3.03 -7.08 15.54
CA GLY A 132 -4.21 -6.47 14.92
C GLY A 132 -4.07 -4.96 14.64
N GLY A 133 -2.94 -4.36 15.00
CA GLY A 133 -2.56 -3.02 14.55
C GLY A 133 -2.26 -2.97 13.06
N PRO A 134 -2.19 -1.76 12.48
CA PRO A 134 -1.86 -1.60 11.08
C PRO A 134 -0.39 -1.96 10.81
N LEU A 135 -0.16 -2.52 9.63
CA LEU A 135 1.17 -2.68 9.06
C LEU A 135 1.43 -1.56 8.04
N LYS A 136 2.70 -1.36 7.71
CA LYS A 136 3.15 -0.29 6.83
C LYS A 136 4.19 -0.82 5.85
N PHE A 137 3.91 -0.63 4.56
CA PHE A 137 4.92 -0.74 3.52
C PHE A 137 5.65 0.58 3.39
N SER A 138 6.98 0.55 3.39
CA SER A 138 7.83 1.73 3.13
C SER A 138 8.63 1.48 1.86
N VAL A 139 8.55 2.39 0.91
CA VAL A 139 9.24 2.31 -0.37
C VAL A 139 10.24 3.46 -0.44
N LEU A 140 11.52 3.11 -0.39
CA LEU A 140 12.62 4.07 -0.57
C LEU A 140 12.92 4.18 -2.06
N ILE A 141 12.84 5.39 -2.58
CA ILE A 141 13.17 5.72 -3.96
C ILE A 141 14.34 6.70 -4.00
N MET A 142 15.03 6.73 -5.13
CA MET A 142 16.02 7.74 -5.47
C MET A 142 15.66 8.34 -6.82
N GLN A 143 15.48 9.66 -6.88
CA GLN A 143 15.32 10.39 -8.14
C GLN A 143 16.63 10.33 -8.91
N THR A 144 16.62 9.89 -10.17
CA THR A 144 17.86 9.66 -10.90
C THR A 144 18.52 10.94 -11.39
N GLU A 145 17.75 12.01 -11.61
CA GLU A 145 18.28 13.29 -12.07
C GLU A 145 18.95 14.08 -10.94
N THR A 146 18.36 14.05 -9.73
CA THR A 146 18.81 14.87 -8.59
C THR A 146 19.59 14.05 -7.56
N GLY A 147 19.49 12.72 -7.58
CA GLY A 147 20.00 11.83 -6.54
C GLY A 147 19.23 11.91 -5.22
N ILE A 148 18.15 12.69 -5.14
CA ILE A 148 17.39 12.88 -3.90
C ILE A 148 16.62 11.60 -3.57
N GLU A 149 16.78 11.15 -2.33
CA GLU A 149 16.04 10.01 -1.79
C GLU A 149 14.74 10.46 -1.13
N LYS A 150 13.68 9.66 -1.32
CA LYS A 150 12.37 9.88 -0.70
C LYS A 150 11.77 8.54 -0.27
N THR A 151 11.05 8.56 0.85
CA THR A 151 10.32 7.38 1.35
C THR A 151 8.82 7.62 1.20
N TYR A 152 8.14 6.66 0.59
CA TYR A 152 6.69 6.59 0.50
C TYR A 152 6.18 5.51 1.42
N GLU A 153 5.03 5.75 2.04
CA GLU A 153 4.48 4.80 2.99
C GLU A 153 3.02 4.49 2.69
N PHE A 154 2.67 3.21 2.81
CA PHE A 154 1.35 2.70 2.51
C PHE A 154 0.89 1.83 3.67
N LYS A 155 -0.26 2.18 4.25
CA LYS A 155 -0.83 1.48 5.39
C LYS A 155 -1.65 0.30 4.89
N ALA A 156 -1.49 -0.86 5.54
CA ALA A 156 -2.26 -2.06 5.29
C ALA A 156 -2.84 -2.61 6.60
N SER A 157 -4.04 -3.15 6.54
CA SER A 157 -4.65 -3.83 7.68
C SER A 157 -4.02 -5.21 7.88
N ALA A 158 -3.86 -5.61 9.15
CA ALA A 158 -3.43 -6.96 9.49
C ALA A 158 -4.40 -8.01 8.93
N ALA A 159 -5.70 -7.72 8.89
CA ALA A 159 -6.72 -8.64 8.37
C ALA A 159 -6.52 -8.96 6.89
N ASN A 160 -6.41 -7.94 6.02
CA ASN A 160 -6.26 -8.19 4.58
C ASN A 160 -4.89 -8.77 4.24
N LEU A 161 -3.83 -8.37 4.94
CA LEU A 161 -2.52 -9.01 4.79
C LEU A 161 -2.51 -10.46 5.26
N SER A 162 -3.29 -10.80 6.30
CA SER A 162 -3.46 -12.20 6.72
C SER A 162 -4.14 -13.02 5.62
N LEU A 163 -5.21 -12.50 5.04
CA LEU A 163 -5.92 -13.16 3.93
C LEU A 163 -5.01 -13.37 2.71
N LEU A 164 -4.21 -12.37 2.37
CA LEU A 164 -3.21 -12.48 1.30
C LEU A 164 -2.15 -13.55 1.65
N ALA A 165 -1.63 -13.54 2.88
CA ALA A 165 -0.65 -14.54 3.32
C ALA A 165 -1.25 -15.96 3.28
N GLU A 166 -2.48 -16.15 3.74
CA GLU A 166 -3.19 -17.43 3.70
C GLU A 166 -3.41 -17.93 2.27
N MET A 167 -3.71 -17.04 1.32
CA MET A 167 -3.83 -17.38 -0.10
C MET A 167 -2.51 -17.86 -0.70
N ILE A 168 -1.41 -17.20 -0.33
CA ILE A 168 -0.04 -17.60 -0.72
C ILE A 168 0.37 -18.90 0.03
N ASP A 169 -0.22 -19.17 1.19
CA ASP A 169 0.19 -20.29 2.05
C ASP A 169 -0.24 -21.67 1.58
N ILE A 170 -1.25 -21.76 0.73
CA ILE A 170 -1.96 -23.02 0.42
C ILE A 170 -1.13 -23.95 -0.47
N VAL A 171 0.10 -23.57 -0.85
CA VAL A 171 1.07 -24.41 -1.57
C VAL A 171 2.36 -24.60 -0.77
#